data_AF-A0A914DEI1-F1
#
_entry.id   AF-A0A914DEI1-F1
#
_cell.length_a   1.000
_cell.length_b   1.000
_cell.length_c   1.000
_cell.angle_alpha   90.00
_cell.angle_beta   90.00
_cell.angle_gamma   90.00
#
_symmetry.space_group_name_H-M   'P 1'
#
loop_
_entity.id
_entity.type
_entity.pdbx_description
1 polymer ?
#
loop_
_entity_poly.entity_id
_entity_poly.type
_entity_poly.pdbx_seq_one_letter_code
_entity_poly.pdbx_strand_id
1 'polypeptide(L)'
;MRHLVARFVKQPENSTAIHIVDPYLDLRSRFKDLEKLKENISARKLNINVDEVSKNYNMWWEKFTDFYKCSKDDKENKSKLKRELVELSDGLLDALRLPNNLSTPSTSSENFRFNEPQETKTNQIPVEGLAITNLSVHTKLVEAVKRKVEEIAQNLSAVRISPPMMVRPAVVEACNLDLRSFPEFKDGDHPPMSLVGISEPSMLATFIKQQFPASKQGTGLPLKLFSSGATYFTPRFRPQIPYLIDRQRETTNILVFAETSEECSKIAEEIFYSIQRMLNLKKFVKLQQVPPPELKFYESQAHVLNEDSGRQIARLGYAGTYLSERCHITYETDFKISSSQTPNFVHAAFVEVDLSAIAQNYS
;
A
#
# COMPACT_ATOMS: atom_id res chain seq x y z
N MET A 1 21.07 -10.92 -13.86
CA MET A 1 20.08 -9.94 -14.35
C MET A 1 20.66 -8.56 -14.19
N ARG A 2 20.89 -7.79 -15.26
CA ARG A 2 21.36 -6.40 -15.12
C ARG A 2 20.16 -5.52 -14.82
N HIS A 3 20.16 -5.02 -13.59
CA HIS A 3 19.24 -4.03 -13.03
C HIS A 3 18.78 -3.01 -14.06
N LEU A 4 17.47 -2.88 -14.23
CA LEU A 4 16.94 -1.65 -14.80
C LEU A 4 17.28 -0.56 -13.78
N VAL A 5 18.20 0.32 -14.15
CA VAL A 5 18.50 1.52 -13.35
C VAL A 5 17.25 2.37 -13.40
N ALA A 6 16.44 2.18 -12.37
CA ALA A 6 15.41 3.06 -11.87
C ALA A 6 15.65 4.52 -12.26
N ARG A 7 14.79 5.05 -13.11
CA ARG A 7 14.50 6.47 -13.43
C ARG A 7 13.36 6.31 -14.44
N PHE A 8 12.16 6.87 -14.34
CA PHE A 8 11.77 8.23 -14.01
C PHE A 8 10.28 8.20 -13.59
N VAL A 9 9.87 8.75 -12.45
CA VAL A 9 8.60 9.48 -12.44
C VAL A 9 8.97 10.94 -12.59
N LYS A 10 8.66 11.56 -13.74
CA LYS A 10 8.67 13.01 -13.84
C LYS A 10 7.58 13.52 -12.92
N GLN A 11 7.95 14.16 -11.80
CA GLN A 11 6.98 14.98 -11.09
C GLN A 11 6.55 16.11 -12.04
N PRO A 12 5.24 16.33 -12.27
CA PRO A 12 4.76 17.39 -13.16
C PRO A 12 5.31 18.77 -12.82
N GLU A 13 5.67 18.99 -11.55
CA GLU A 13 6.05 20.30 -11.01
C GLU A 13 7.56 20.49 -10.82
N ASN A 14 8.38 19.42 -10.72
CA ASN A 14 9.77 19.56 -10.23
C ASN A 14 10.87 19.04 -11.14
N SER A 15 10.59 18.46 -12.31
CA SER A 15 11.62 17.89 -13.23
C SER A 15 12.58 16.86 -12.59
N THR A 16 12.41 16.52 -11.32
CA THR A 16 13.23 15.57 -10.57
C THR A 16 12.67 14.18 -10.81
N ALA A 17 13.52 13.36 -11.40
CA ALA A 17 13.18 11.98 -11.71
C ALA A 17 13.26 11.11 -10.46
N ILE A 18 12.17 10.47 -10.07
CA ILE A 18 12.16 9.50 -8.98
C ILE A 18 12.54 8.11 -9.51
N HIS A 19 13.33 7.40 -8.72
CA HIS A 19 13.72 6.01 -8.96
C HIS A 19 12.54 5.08 -8.64
N ILE A 20 12.28 4.05 -9.45
CA ILE A 20 11.31 2.98 -9.14
C ILE A 20 12.07 1.80 -8.52
N VAL A 21 11.45 1.09 -7.60
CA VAL A 21 12.07 -0.06 -6.91
C VAL A 21 11.98 -1.32 -7.77
N ASP A 22 12.90 -1.52 -8.73
CA ASP A 22 13.06 -2.74 -9.58
C ASP A 22 11.81 -3.65 -9.72
N PRO A 23 10.73 -3.20 -10.37
CA PRO A 23 9.50 -3.95 -10.45
C PRO A 23 9.64 -5.14 -11.41
N TYR A 24 8.77 -6.13 -11.27
CA TYR A 24 8.57 -7.13 -12.31
C TYR A 24 7.98 -6.48 -13.56
N LEU A 25 8.70 -6.61 -14.67
CA LEU A 25 8.45 -5.78 -15.86
C LEU A 25 7.48 -6.40 -16.85
N ASP A 26 7.23 -7.71 -16.75
CA ASP A 26 6.29 -8.40 -17.66
C ASP A 26 4.86 -8.19 -17.18
N LEU A 27 4.28 -7.07 -17.56
CA LEU A 27 2.91 -6.68 -17.26
C LEU A 27 1.93 -7.18 -18.34
N ARG A 28 2.34 -8.04 -19.29
CA ARG A 28 1.47 -8.47 -20.39
C ARG A 28 0.20 -9.17 -19.90
N SER A 29 0.29 -9.90 -18.79
CA SER A 29 -0.86 -10.54 -18.15
C SER A 29 -1.96 -9.55 -17.75
N ARG A 30 -1.58 -8.30 -17.40
CA ARG A 30 -2.51 -7.22 -17.04
C ARG A 30 -3.37 -6.77 -18.22
N PHE A 31 -2.85 -6.88 -19.43
CA PHE A 31 -3.52 -6.48 -20.67
C PHE A 31 -4.18 -7.65 -21.41
N LYS A 32 -4.18 -8.86 -20.84
CA LYS A 32 -4.80 -10.04 -21.44
C LYS A 32 -6.32 -9.91 -21.56
N ASP A 33 -6.94 -9.23 -20.59
CA ASP A 33 -8.38 -8.96 -20.53
C ASP A 33 -8.60 -7.45 -20.40
N LEU A 34 -8.56 -6.77 -21.55
CA LEU A 34 -8.69 -5.31 -21.62
C LEU A 34 -10.05 -4.81 -21.15
N GLU A 35 -11.11 -5.57 -21.40
CA GLU A 35 -12.47 -5.18 -21.01
C GLU A 35 -12.62 -5.22 -19.49
N LYS A 36 -12.16 -6.29 -18.83
CA LYS A 36 -12.13 -6.32 -17.36
C LYS A 36 -11.26 -5.23 -16.76
N LEU A 37 -10.13 -4.89 -17.41
CA LEU A 37 -9.29 -3.78 -16.96
C LEU A 37 -10.03 -2.43 -17.09
N LYS A 38 -10.72 -2.18 -18.22
CA LYS A 38 -11.56 -0.98 -18.41
C LYS A 38 -12.67 -0.89 -17.37
N GLU A 39 -13.33 -2.00 -17.06
CA GLU A 39 -14.33 -2.08 -15.98
C GLU A 39 -13.72 -1.72 -14.62
N ASN A 40 -12.56 -2.28 -14.28
CA ASN A 40 -11.84 -1.97 -13.03
C ASN A 40 -11.48 -0.49 -12.91
N ILE A 41 -10.95 0.11 -14.00
CA ILE A 41 -10.59 1.54 -14.05
C ILE A 41 -11.85 2.41 -13.89
N SER A 42 -12.93 2.06 -14.58
CA SER A 42 -14.20 2.78 -14.53
C SER A 42 -14.85 2.70 -13.15
N ALA A 43 -14.83 1.52 -12.51
CA ALA A 43 -15.35 1.33 -11.16
C ALA A 43 -14.61 2.20 -10.13
N ARG A 44 -13.30 2.41 -10.31
CA ARG A 44 -12.48 3.32 -9.49
C ARG A 44 -12.67 4.81 -9.84
N LYS A 45 -13.52 5.15 -10.82
CA LYS A 45 -13.74 6.51 -11.33
C LYS A 45 -12.45 7.19 -11.83
N LEU A 46 -11.56 6.40 -12.44
CA LEU A 46 -10.31 6.91 -13.02
C LEU A 46 -10.49 7.20 -14.51
N ASN A 47 -9.99 8.34 -14.96
CA ASN A 47 -10.00 8.71 -16.38
C ASN A 47 -8.68 8.27 -17.03
N ILE A 48 -8.56 7.00 -17.37
CA ILE A 48 -7.35 6.40 -17.98
C ILE A 48 -7.74 5.72 -19.29
N ASN A 49 -7.03 6.07 -20.38
CA ASN A 49 -7.18 5.42 -21.68
C ASN A 49 -6.42 4.08 -21.70
N VAL A 50 -7.10 2.99 -21.33
CA VAL A 50 -6.49 1.66 -21.20
C VAL A 50 -5.91 1.15 -22.53
N ASP A 51 -6.56 1.42 -23.66
CA ASP A 51 -6.11 0.97 -24.98
C ASP A 51 -4.78 1.63 -25.38
N GLU A 52 -4.65 2.93 -25.10
CA GLU A 52 -3.40 3.67 -25.33
C GLU A 52 -2.27 3.20 -24.41
N VAL A 53 -2.55 3.00 -23.12
CA VAL A 53 -1.56 2.47 -22.16
C VAL A 53 -1.07 1.09 -22.61
N SER A 54 -1.97 0.21 -23.01
CA SER A 54 -1.62 -1.14 -23.50
C SER A 54 -0.74 -1.06 -24.76
N LYS A 55 -1.12 -0.23 -25.73
CA LYS A 55 -0.34 -0.04 -26.96
C LYS A 55 1.08 0.46 -26.67
N ASN A 56 1.20 1.52 -25.88
CA ASN A 56 2.50 2.14 -25.56
C ASN A 56 3.39 1.18 -24.74
N TYR A 57 2.80 0.43 -23.81
CA TYR A 57 3.51 -0.61 -23.06
C TYR A 57 4.04 -1.71 -23.98
N ASN A 58 3.23 -2.21 -24.92
CA ASN A 58 3.67 -3.27 -25.84
C ASN A 58 4.81 -2.80 -26.75
N MET A 59 4.75 -1.55 -27.25
CA MET A 59 5.86 -0.95 -28.00
C MET A 59 7.16 -0.89 -27.16
N TRP A 60 7.05 -0.49 -25.89
CA TRP A 60 8.19 -0.49 -24.98
C TRP A 60 8.73 -1.91 -24.72
N TRP A 61 7.83 -2.88 -24.51
CA TRP A 61 8.18 -4.29 -24.22
C TRP A 61 8.89 -4.97 -25.39
N GLU A 62 8.48 -4.70 -26.63
CA GLU A 62 9.16 -5.19 -27.84
C GLU A 62 10.61 -4.69 -27.87
N LYS A 63 10.82 -3.39 -27.67
CA LYS A 63 12.17 -2.80 -27.58
C LYS A 63 12.99 -3.32 -26.41
N PHE A 64 12.35 -3.61 -25.29
CA PHE A 64 13.01 -4.21 -24.13
C PHE A 64 13.49 -5.63 -24.44
N THR A 65 12.67 -6.39 -25.15
CA THR A 65 13.00 -7.74 -25.61
C THR A 65 14.18 -7.73 -26.59
N ASP A 66 14.18 -6.80 -27.54
CA ASP A 66 15.29 -6.61 -28.50
C ASP A 66 16.58 -6.24 -27.76
N PHE A 67 16.51 -5.29 -26.83
CA PHE A 67 17.65 -4.90 -25.99
C PHE A 67 18.21 -6.06 -25.17
N TYR A 68 17.35 -6.92 -24.64
CA TYR A 68 17.76 -8.08 -23.84
C TYR A 68 18.42 -9.17 -24.69
N LYS A 69 17.92 -9.39 -25.92
CA LYS A 69 18.48 -10.35 -26.88
C LYS A 69 19.75 -9.84 -27.58
N CYS A 70 19.98 -8.53 -27.60
CA CYS A 70 21.15 -7.92 -28.21
C CYS A 70 22.46 -8.46 -27.61
N SER A 71 23.38 -8.89 -28.49
CA SER A 71 24.70 -9.37 -28.10
C SER A 71 25.44 -8.33 -27.24
N LYS A 72 26.30 -8.82 -26.33
CA LYS A 72 27.16 -7.95 -25.51
C LYS A 72 28.24 -7.25 -26.33
N ASP A 73 28.61 -7.81 -27.47
CA ASP A 73 29.71 -7.32 -28.31
C ASP A 73 29.25 -6.22 -29.29
N ASP A 74 27.95 -6.14 -29.57
CA ASP A 74 27.34 -5.09 -30.39
C ASP A 74 26.99 -3.84 -29.55
N LYS A 75 28.03 -3.09 -29.19
CA LYS A 75 27.91 -1.90 -28.32
C LYS A 75 27.10 -0.78 -28.95
N GLU A 76 27.17 -0.62 -30.27
CA GLU A 76 26.51 0.47 -30.99
C GLU A 76 24.99 0.25 -31.01
N ASN A 77 24.54 -0.93 -31.45
CA ASN A 77 23.13 -1.27 -31.46
C ASN A 77 22.54 -1.28 -30.05
N LYS A 78 23.29 -1.80 -29.07
CA LYS A 78 22.87 -1.77 -27.66
C LYS A 78 22.68 -0.35 -27.13
N SER A 79 23.52 0.60 -27.54
CA SER A 79 23.40 2.01 -27.16
C SER A 79 22.23 2.69 -27.86
N LYS A 80 21.94 2.32 -29.11
CA LYS A 80 20.73 2.76 -29.83
C LYS A 80 19.45 2.26 -29.14
N LEU A 81 19.35 0.96 -28.88
CA LEU A 81 18.20 0.36 -28.19
C LEU A 81 17.99 0.94 -26.79
N LYS A 82 19.07 1.26 -26.07
CA LYS A 82 18.97 1.96 -24.77
C LYS A 82 18.35 3.35 -24.91
N ARG A 83 18.65 4.11 -25.95
CA ARG A 83 18.03 5.43 -26.19
C ARG A 83 16.55 5.29 -26.53
N GLU A 84 16.19 4.37 -27.41
CA GLU A 84 14.80 4.08 -27.76
C GLU A 84 13.98 3.66 -26.53
N LEU A 85 14.55 2.86 -25.63
CA LEU A 85 13.90 2.49 -24.36
C LEU A 85 13.64 3.67 -23.43
N VAL A 86 14.53 4.66 -23.42
CA VAL A 86 14.36 5.89 -22.63
C VAL A 86 13.29 6.78 -23.27
N GLU A 87 13.23 6.86 -24.60
CA GLU A 87 12.20 7.62 -25.31
C GLU A 87 10.81 7.00 -25.11
N LEU A 88 10.72 5.68 -25.03
CA LEU A 88 9.47 4.94 -24.80
C LEU A 88 9.15 4.72 -23.30
N SER A 89 9.89 5.34 -22.37
CA SER A 89 9.75 5.03 -20.94
C SER A 89 8.33 5.23 -20.41
N ASP A 90 7.61 6.20 -20.96
CA ASP A 90 6.24 6.52 -20.54
C ASP A 90 5.29 5.33 -20.74
N GLY A 91 5.52 4.46 -21.74
CA GLY A 91 4.76 3.22 -21.93
C GLY A 91 4.87 2.25 -20.75
N LEU A 92 6.06 2.10 -20.14
CA LEU A 92 6.23 1.31 -18.92
C LEU A 92 5.62 2.03 -17.71
N LEU A 93 5.90 3.32 -17.58
CA LEU A 93 5.50 4.10 -16.40
C LEU A 93 3.99 4.20 -16.26
N ASP A 94 3.27 4.39 -17.37
CA ASP A 94 1.81 4.44 -17.37
C ASP A 94 1.19 3.07 -17.07
N ALA A 95 1.81 1.99 -17.53
CA ALA A 95 1.40 0.64 -17.15
C ALA A 95 1.62 0.36 -15.65
N LEU A 96 2.73 0.84 -15.07
CA LEU A 96 3.00 0.75 -13.64
C LEU A 96 2.05 1.64 -12.81
N ARG A 97 1.56 2.76 -13.33
CA ARG A 97 0.59 3.62 -12.62
C ARG A 97 -0.79 2.99 -12.47
N LEU A 98 -1.13 1.99 -13.29
CA LEU A 98 -2.42 1.33 -13.22
C LEU A 98 -2.66 0.71 -11.82
N PRO A 99 -3.85 0.91 -11.22
CA PRO A 99 -4.18 0.34 -9.92
C PRO A 99 -4.32 -1.18 -9.99
N ASN A 100 -4.38 -1.82 -8.83
CA ASN A 100 -4.65 -3.24 -8.69
C ASN A 100 -6.04 -3.61 -9.21
N ASN A 101 -6.18 -4.84 -9.68
CA ASN A 101 -7.46 -5.38 -10.11
C ASN A 101 -8.37 -5.53 -8.90
N LEU A 102 -9.66 -5.19 -9.08
CA LEU A 102 -10.65 -5.43 -8.06
C LEU A 102 -10.88 -6.93 -7.89
N SER A 103 -11.10 -7.39 -6.65
CA SER A 103 -11.60 -8.74 -6.45
C SER A 103 -13.00 -8.86 -7.07
N THR A 104 -13.30 -9.99 -7.71
CA THR A 104 -14.70 -10.28 -8.09
C THR A 104 -15.51 -10.36 -6.80
N PRO A 105 -16.66 -9.67 -6.70
CA PRO A 105 -17.44 -9.65 -5.47
C PRO A 105 -17.80 -11.09 -5.08
N SER A 106 -17.24 -11.57 -3.98
CA SER A 106 -17.75 -12.75 -3.30
C SER A 106 -19.15 -12.44 -2.80
N THR A 107 -20.08 -13.35 -3.02
CA THR A 107 -21.54 -13.26 -2.84
C THR A 107 -22.00 -13.11 -1.37
N SER A 108 -21.30 -12.32 -0.55
CA SER A 108 -21.58 -12.15 0.87
C SER A 108 -21.46 -10.68 1.32
N SER A 109 -22.02 -9.76 0.53
CA SER A 109 -22.36 -8.43 1.02
C SER A 109 -23.87 -8.26 0.87
N GLU A 110 -24.59 -8.41 2.00
CA GLU A 110 -25.95 -7.91 2.10
C GLU A 110 -25.93 -6.41 1.73
N ASN A 111 -26.78 -6.04 0.79
CA ASN A 111 -26.92 -4.68 0.28
C ASN A 111 -27.32 -3.71 1.40
N PHE A 112 -26.34 -3.04 2.02
CA PHE A 112 -26.61 -1.89 2.86
C PHE A 112 -26.60 -0.62 2.02
N ARG A 113 -27.78 -0.02 1.89
CA ARG A 113 -27.99 1.27 1.23
C ARG A 113 -27.09 2.33 1.88
N PHE A 114 -26.37 3.07 1.04
CA PHE A 114 -25.72 4.31 1.41
C PHE A 114 -26.79 5.34 1.77
N ASN A 115 -26.70 5.91 2.96
CA ASN A 115 -27.17 7.28 3.13
C ASN A 115 -26.00 8.17 2.69
N GLU A 116 -26.26 9.15 1.82
CA GLU A 116 -25.34 10.26 1.61
C GLU A 116 -24.86 10.80 2.97
N PRO A 117 -23.61 11.30 3.06
CA PRO A 117 -23.17 11.97 4.27
C PRO A 117 -24.14 13.12 4.55
N GLN A 118 -25.01 12.94 5.54
CA GLN A 118 -25.71 14.07 6.11
C GLN A 118 -24.61 14.97 6.66
N GLU A 119 -24.56 16.20 6.18
CA GLU A 119 -23.85 17.29 6.83
C GLU A 119 -24.26 17.26 8.30
N THR A 120 -23.43 16.64 9.14
CA THR A 120 -23.58 16.73 10.57
C THR A 120 -23.32 18.19 10.88
N LYS A 121 -24.39 18.92 11.17
CA LYS A 121 -24.32 20.23 11.82
C LYS A 121 -23.40 20.05 13.02
N THR A 122 -22.17 20.50 12.86
CA THR A 122 -21.16 20.55 13.90
C THR A 122 -21.72 21.46 14.97
N ASN A 123 -22.24 20.87 16.04
CA ASN A 123 -22.49 21.60 17.26
C ASN A 123 -21.15 22.22 17.66
N GLN A 124 -21.09 23.54 17.54
CA GLN A 124 -19.96 24.38 17.88
C GLN A 124 -19.66 24.17 19.36
N ILE A 125 -18.69 23.30 19.68
CA ILE A 125 -18.04 23.30 20.98
C ILE A 125 -16.90 24.32 20.86
N PRO A 126 -16.90 25.43 21.61
CA PRO A 126 -15.83 26.42 21.54
C PRO A 126 -14.53 25.80 22.05
N VAL A 127 -13.52 25.73 21.18
CA VAL A 127 -12.17 25.24 21.48
C VAL A 127 -11.30 26.41 21.93
N GLU A 128 -11.61 26.96 23.10
CA GLU A 128 -10.67 27.79 23.85
C GLU A 128 -10.38 27.07 25.17
N GLY A 129 -9.24 26.37 25.25
CA GLY A 129 -8.69 25.84 26.50
C GLY A 129 -8.76 24.32 26.76
N LEU A 130 -9.50 23.53 25.97
CA LEU A 130 -9.66 22.07 26.20
C LEU A 130 -8.54 21.18 25.64
N ALA A 131 -7.71 21.68 24.71
CA ALA A 131 -6.76 20.83 23.96
C ALA A 131 -5.47 20.47 24.74
N ILE A 132 -5.13 21.18 25.82
CA ILE A 132 -3.88 20.97 26.58
C ILE A 132 -4.13 20.22 27.89
N THR A 133 -5.34 20.29 28.44
CA THR A 133 -5.63 19.84 29.81
C THR A 133 -5.78 18.32 29.99
N ASN A 134 -5.90 17.53 28.91
CA ASN A 134 -6.07 16.07 29.00
C ASN A 134 -5.07 15.24 28.16
N LEU A 135 -3.95 15.84 27.73
CA LEU A 135 -2.92 15.14 26.95
C LEU A 135 -2.42 13.88 27.68
N SER A 136 -2.26 13.95 29.00
CA SER A 136 -1.81 12.82 29.82
C SER A 136 -2.80 11.65 29.85
N VAL A 137 -4.11 11.92 29.87
CA VAL A 137 -5.16 10.90 29.81
C VAL A 137 -5.23 10.30 28.41
N HIS A 138 -5.18 11.14 27.37
CA HIS A 138 -5.14 10.70 25.98
C HIS A 138 -3.93 9.79 25.71
N THR A 139 -2.73 10.18 26.13
CA THR A 139 -1.52 9.36 25.96
C THR A 139 -1.63 8.02 26.70
N LYS A 140 -2.15 8.01 27.93
CA LYS A 140 -2.37 6.76 28.69
C LYS A 140 -3.34 5.82 27.99
N LEU A 141 -4.39 6.38 27.37
CA LEU A 141 -5.39 5.63 26.64
C LEU A 141 -4.86 5.08 25.32
N VAL A 142 -4.14 5.88 24.53
CA VAL A 142 -3.40 5.43 23.35
C VAL A 142 -2.51 4.23 23.71
N GLU A 143 -1.74 4.35 24.79
CA GLU A 143 -0.85 3.28 25.25
C GLU A 143 -1.61 2.02 25.75
N ALA A 144 -2.79 2.18 26.33
CA ALA A 144 -3.63 1.06 26.74
C ALA A 144 -4.22 0.31 25.54
N VAL A 145 -4.71 1.04 24.53
CA VAL A 145 -5.24 0.45 23.28
C VAL A 145 -4.10 -0.22 22.51
N LYS A 146 -2.96 0.46 22.37
CA LYS A 146 -1.75 -0.08 21.75
C LYS A 146 -1.37 -1.42 22.34
N ARG A 147 -1.23 -1.51 23.66
CA ARG A 147 -0.89 -2.77 24.34
C ARG A 147 -1.87 -3.89 24.02
N LYS A 148 -3.17 -3.60 23.92
CA LYS A 148 -4.18 -4.61 23.58
C LYS A 148 -4.12 -5.05 22.13
N VAL A 149 -3.87 -4.13 21.19
CA VAL A 149 -3.67 -4.47 19.77
C VAL A 149 -2.38 -5.29 19.60
N GLU A 150 -1.29 -4.91 20.27
CA GLU A 150 -0.03 -5.66 20.26
C GLU A 150 -0.19 -7.05 20.88
N GLU A 151 -0.98 -7.19 21.96
CA GLU A 151 -1.32 -8.50 22.57
C GLU A 151 -2.07 -9.39 21.58
N ILE A 152 -3.05 -8.86 20.84
CA ILE A 152 -3.77 -9.60 19.79
C ILE A 152 -2.79 -10.08 18.70
N ALA A 153 -1.92 -9.18 18.22
CA ALA A 153 -0.94 -9.52 17.19
C ALA A 153 0.03 -10.62 17.66
N GLN A 154 0.54 -10.49 18.89
CA GLN A 154 1.46 -11.48 19.49
C GLN A 154 0.80 -12.83 19.74
N ASN A 155 -0.46 -12.86 20.19
CA ASN A 155 -1.23 -14.10 20.36
C ASN A 155 -1.44 -14.85 19.04
N LEU A 156 -1.37 -14.15 17.92
CA LEU A 156 -1.43 -14.72 16.56
C LEU A 156 -0.05 -14.96 15.95
N SER A 157 1.00 -14.94 16.78
CA SER A 157 2.41 -15.16 16.42
C SER A 157 2.95 -14.12 15.43
N ALA A 158 2.43 -12.89 15.46
CA ALA A 158 3.04 -11.80 14.70
C ALA A 158 4.34 -11.33 15.38
N VAL A 159 5.37 -11.09 14.56
CA VAL A 159 6.67 -10.62 15.01
C VAL A 159 6.70 -9.10 15.02
N ARG A 160 7.12 -8.52 16.14
CA ARG A 160 7.32 -7.07 16.24
C ARG A 160 8.55 -6.65 15.44
N ILE A 161 8.41 -5.64 14.60
CA ILE A 161 9.51 -5.03 13.85
C ILE A 161 9.60 -3.52 14.10
N SER A 162 10.74 -2.94 13.75
CA SER A 162 10.97 -1.50 13.76
C SER A 162 11.35 -1.04 12.34
N PRO A 163 10.36 -0.75 11.48
CA PRO A 163 10.62 -0.31 10.11
C PRO A 163 11.18 1.11 10.09
N PRO A 164 11.81 1.54 8.99
CA PRO A 164 12.30 2.91 8.85
C PRO A 164 11.14 3.90 8.80
N MET A 165 11.17 4.97 9.62
CA MET A 165 10.13 6.00 9.61
C MET A 165 10.20 6.95 8.39
N MET A 166 11.33 6.94 7.69
CA MET A 166 11.57 7.71 6.49
C MET A 166 11.98 6.77 5.36
N VAL A 167 11.42 6.95 4.19
CA VAL A 167 11.71 6.12 3.01
C VAL A 167 12.03 7.01 1.82
N ARG A 168 12.72 6.45 0.82
CA ARG A 168 12.88 7.14 -0.45
C ARG A 168 11.51 7.26 -1.14
N PRO A 169 11.24 8.33 -1.90
CA PRO A 169 10.02 8.46 -2.71
C PRO A 169 9.74 7.26 -3.62
N ALA A 170 10.81 6.57 -4.05
CA ALA A 170 10.76 5.30 -4.76
C ALA A 170 9.89 4.23 -4.09
N VAL A 171 9.96 4.12 -2.76
CA VAL A 171 9.23 3.11 -1.98
C VAL A 171 7.74 3.48 -1.92
N VAL A 172 7.42 4.76 -1.80
CA VAL A 172 6.04 5.25 -1.83
C VAL A 172 5.42 5.02 -3.21
N GLU A 173 6.18 5.30 -4.28
CA GLU A 173 5.78 4.98 -5.65
C GLU A 173 5.61 3.47 -5.84
N ALA A 174 6.48 2.63 -5.27
CA ALA A 174 6.33 1.19 -5.36
C ALA A 174 5.02 0.70 -4.71
N CYS A 175 4.50 1.43 -3.72
CA CYS A 175 3.17 1.21 -3.14
C CYS A 175 2.02 1.78 -3.98
N ASN A 176 2.32 2.44 -5.09
CA ASN A 176 1.41 3.23 -5.93
C ASN A 176 0.59 4.25 -5.10
N LEU A 177 1.27 4.95 -4.19
CA LEU A 177 0.69 6.01 -3.37
C LEU A 177 1.10 7.39 -3.90
N ASP A 178 0.24 8.39 -3.70
CA ASP A 178 0.55 9.78 -4.06
C ASP A 178 1.60 10.33 -3.09
N LEU A 179 2.77 10.68 -3.63
CA LEU A 179 3.90 11.24 -2.90
C LEU A 179 3.53 12.48 -2.08
N ARG A 180 2.58 13.28 -2.58
CA ARG A 180 2.10 14.49 -1.90
C ARG A 180 1.31 14.19 -0.63
N SER A 181 0.96 12.93 -0.40
CA SER A 181 0.30 12.48 0.83
C SER A 181 1.25 12.45 2.02
N PHE A 182 2.57 12.58 1.79
CA PHE A 182 3.59 12.48 2.82
C PHE A 182 4.44 13.75 2.87
N PRO A 183 4.87 14.20 4.06
CA PRO A 183 5.86 15.26 4.16
C PRO A 183 7.18 14.83 3.51
N GLU A 184 7.67 15.61 2.54
CA GLU A 184 8.99 15.42 1.95
C GLU A 184 10.00 16.36 2.60
N PHE A 185 11.21 15.86 2.83
CA PHE A 185 12.33 16.65 3.34
C PHE A 185 13.60 16.31 2.57
N LYS A 186 14.51 17.27 2.49
CA LYS A 186 15.79 17.15 1.80
C LYS A 186 16.88 17.70 2.71
N ASP A 187 17.99 16.98 2.81
CA ASP A 187 19.18 17.46 3.50
C ASP A 187 20.27 17.79 2.47
N GLY A 188 20.57 19.09 2.32
CA GLY A 188 21.53 19.59 1.35
C GLY A 188 21.30 19.08 -0.09
N ASP A 189 22.30 18.39 -0.63
CA ASP A 189 22.29 17.81 -1.99
C ASP A 189 21.81 16.35 -2.04
N HIS A 190 21.44 15.76 -0.90
CA HIS A 190 20.93 14.39 -0.88
C HIS A 190 19.57 14.28 -1.60
N PRO A 191 19.24 13.10 -2.16
CA PRO A 191 17.91 12.85 -2.69
C PRO A 191 16.82 13.11 -1.63
N PRO A 192 15.64 13.61 -2.01
CA PRO A 192 14.55 13.82 -1.08
C PRO A 192 14.12 12.50 -0.42
N MET A 193 13.64 12.61 0.81
CA MET A 193 13.09 11.51 1.60
C MET A 193 11.65 11.86 2.00
N SER A 194 10.79 10.84 2.07
CA SER A 194 9.40 10.97 2.51
C SER A 194 9.31 10.49 3.97
N LEU A 195 8.75 11.33 4.84
CA LEU A 195 8.43 10.97 6.22
C LEU A 195 7.08 10.25 6.24
N VAL A 196 7.13 8.91 6.32
CA VAL A 196 5.94 8.05 6.24
C VAL A 196 5.55 7.47 7.60
N GLY A 197 6.47 7.49 8.57
CA GLY A 197 6.27 6.91 9.89
C GLY A 197 6.05 5.41 9.84
N ILE A 198 5.24 4.88 10.75
CA ILE A 198 4.77 3.49 10.73
C ILE A 198 3.57 3.41 9.79
N SER A 199 3.81 2.98 8.55
CA SER A 199 2.81 2.84 7.48
C SER A 199 3.22 1.77 6.47
N GLU A 200 2.36 1.48 5.49
CA GLU A 200 2.60 0.43 4.50
C GLU A 200 3.94 0.58 3.75
N PRO A 201 4.34 1.79 3.27
CA PRO A 201 5.64 1.97 2.63
C PRO A 201 6.82 1.59 3.54
N SER A 202 6.77 1.97 4.82
CA SER A 202 7.84 1.64 5.78
C SER A 202 7.91 0.14 6.05
N MET A 203 6.76 -0.53 6.19
CA MET A 203 6.67 -1.96 6.46
C MET A 203 7.23 -2.78 5.29
N LEU A 204 6.89 -2.38 4.06
CA LEU A 204 7.36 -3.02 2.83
C LEU A 204 8.83 -2.75 2.53
N ALA A 205 9.38 -1.60 2.92
CA ALA A 205 10.75 -1.19 2.60
C ALA A 205 11.79 -2.27 2.98
N THR A 206 11.56 -2.96 4.09
CA THR A 206 12.43 -4.01 4.63
C THR A 206 12.51 -5.26 3.74
N PHE A 207 11.53 -5.48 2.86
CA PHE A 207 11.37 -6.71 2.08
C PHE A 207 11.60 -6.52 0.58
N ILE A 208 11.92 -5.31 0.16
CA ILE A 208 12.24 -5.02 -1.24
C ILE A 208 13.33 -5.97 -1.74
N LYS A 209 13.06 -6.66 -2.85
CA LYS A 209 13.92 -7.68 -3.48
C LYS A 209 14.21 -8.92 -2.63
N GLN A 210 13.45 -9.13 -1.56
CA GLN A 210 13.61 -10.30 -0.72
C GLN A 210 13.07 -11.54 -1.44
N GLN A 211 13.78 -12.65 -1.29
CA GLN A 211 13.32 -13.98 -1.67
C GLN A 211 13.20 -14.85 -0.42
N PHE A 212 12.01 -15.38 -0.15
CA PHE A 212 11.76 -16.28 0.97
C PHE A 212 12.10 -17.73 0.59
N PRO A 213 12.72 -18.51 1.48
CA PRO A 213 13.06 -19.90 1.21
C PRO A 213 11.80 -20.79 1.19
N ALA A 214 11.89 -21.95 0.53
CA ALA A 214 10.79 -22.90 0.42
C ALA A 214 10.39 -23.48 1.80
N SER A 215 9.08 -23.72 1.97
CA SER A 215 8.45 -24.07 3.26
C SER A 215 9.02 -25.31 3.96
N LYS A 216 9.58 -26.29 3.23
CA LYS A 216 10.18 -27.50 3.82
C LYS A 216 11.49 -27.28 4.57
N GLN A 217 12.20 -26.17 4.33
CA GLN A 217 13.42 -25.83 5.07
C GLN A 217 13.15 -25.02 6.35
N GLY A 218 11.88 -24.73 6.63
CA GLY A 218 11.43 -24.02 7.82
C GLY A 218 11.49 -22.50 7.68
N THR A 219 10.36 -21.86 8.04
CA THR A 219 10.21 -20.49 8.59
C THR A 219 9.95 -19.28 7.69
N GLY A 220 9.77 -19.39 6.37
CA GLY A 220 9.54 -18.19 5.55
C GLY A 220 8.14 -17.56 5.67
N LEU A 221 7.10 -18.35 5.40
CA LEU A 221 5.72 -17.90 5.19
C LEU A 221 4.71 -18.89 5.83
N PRO A 222 3.53 -18.44 6.30
CA PRO A 222 3.08 -17.05 6.30
C PRO A 222 3.83 -16.20 7.33
N LEU A 223 4.26 -15.01 6.90
CA LEU A 223 4.97 -14.06 7.76
C LEU A 223 3.97 -13.02 8.27
N LYS A 224 3.92 -12.85 9.58
CA LYS A 224 3.04 -11.89 10.26
C LYS A 224 3.90 -10.90 11.00
N LEU A 225 3.78 -9.62 10.69
CA LEU A 225 4.64 -8.58 11.23
C LEU A 225 3.78 -7.46 11.78
N PHE A 226 4.19 -6.85 12.89
CA PHE A 226 3.53 -5.65 13.37
C PHE A 226 4.53 -4.61 13.86
N SER A 227 4.13 -3.35 13.76
CA SER A 227 4.83 -2.23 14.38
C SER A 227 3.82 -1.17 14.81
N SER A 228 4.19 -0.40 15.83
CA SER A 228 3.35 0.66 16.36
C SER A 228 4.17 1.91 16.57
N GLY A 229 3.64 3.06 16.18
CA GLY A 229 4.33 4.34 16.30
C GLY A 229 3.64 5.44 15.51
N ALA A 230 4.34 6.58 15.40
CA ALA A 230 3.85 7.73 14.68
C ALA A 230 3.80 7.48 13.17
N THR A 231 2.71 7.89 12.55
CA THR A 231 2.47 7.96 11.10
C THR A 231 2.23 9.41 10.71
N TYR A 232 2.72 9.82 9.55
CA TYR A 232 2.68 11.22 9.11
C TYR A 232 1.94 11.36 7.79
N PHE A 233 1.09 12.39 7.69
CA PHE A 233 0.31 12.67 6.49
C PHE A 233 0.26 14.17 6.20
N THR A 234 0.27 14.49 4.91
CA THR A 234 0.01 15.83 4.40
C THR A 234 -1.45 15.88 3.95
N PRO A 235 -2.36 16.53 4.71
CA PRO A 235 -3.76 16.60 4.33
C PRO A 235 -3.93 17.39 3.02
N ARG A 236 -4.67 16.83 2.06
CA ARG A 236 -4.92 17.44 0.74
C ARG A 236 -5.77 18.71 0.82
N PHE A 237 -6.58 18.85 1.87
CA PHE A 237 -7.35 20.05 2.17
C PHE A 237 -6.89 20.59 3.51
N ARG A 238 -6.74 21.92 3.64
CA ARG A 238 -6.56 22.53 4.97
C ARG A 238 -7.91 22.41 5.69
N PRO A 239 -8.05 21.58 6.74
CA PRO A 239 -9.26 21.63 7.54
C PRO A 239 -9.39 23.04 8.12
N GLN A 240 -10.59 23.63 8.06
CA GLN A 240 -10.88 24.90 8.71
C GLN A 240 -10.81 24.79 10.25
N ILE A 241 -10.72 23.57 10.79
CA ILE A 241 -10.58 23.28 12.21
C ILE A 241 -9.15 22.75 12.47
N PRO A 242 -8.40 23.36 13.40
CA PRO A 242 -7.02 23.00 13.69
C PRO A 242 -6.98 21.75 14.59
N TYR A 243 -7.38 20.59 14.08
CA TYR A 243 -6.97 19.35 14.73
C TYR A 243 -5.47 19.15 14.44
N LEU A 244 -4.64 19.53 15.42
CA LEU A 244 -3.21 19.19 15.50
C LEU A 244 -2.92 17.69 15.33
N ILE A 245 -3.95 16.84 15.38
CA ILE A 245 -3.89 15.38 15.41
C ILE A 245 -4.14 14.75 14.02
N ASP A 246 -4.32 15.55 12.96
CA ASP A 246 -4.49 15.01 11.60
C ASP A 246 -3.19 14.79 10.83
N ARG A 247 -2.08 15.44 11.23
CA ARG A 247 -0.80 15.36 10.51
C ARG A 247 0.15 14.30 11.06
N GLN A 248 0.03 13.98 12.35
CA GLN A 248 0.75 12.91 13.01
C GLN A 248 -0.24 12.12 13.86
N ARG A 249 -0.27 10.80 13.66
CA ARG A 249 -1.15 9.88 14.39
C ARG A 249 -0.33 8.73 14.94
N GLU A 250 -0.65 8.24 16.13
CA GLU A 250 -0.13 6.96 16.60
C GLU A 250 -0.97 5.85 15.97
N THR A 251 -0.32 4.93 15.27
CA THR A 251 -0.99 3.78 14.64
C THR A 251 -0.29 2.47 15.00
N THR A 252 -1.01 1.37 14.86
CA THR A 252 -0.41 0.03 14.75
C THR A 252 -0.67 -0.48 13.33
N ASN A 253 0.40 -0.84 12.64
CA ASN A 253 0.35 -1.44 11.32
C ASN A 253 0.79 -2.90 11.38
N ILE A 254 0.04 -3.76 10.72
CA ILE A 254 0.27 -5.19 10.66
C ILE A 254 0.35 -5.58 9.19
N LEU A 255 1.42 -6.28 8.81
CA LEU A 255 1.65 -6.79 7.47
C LEU A 255 1.64 -8.33 7.52
N VAL A 256 0.86 -8.93 6.62
CA VAL A 256 0.80 -10.38 6.44
C VAL A 256 1.30 -10.71 5.04
N PHE A 257 2.31 -11.59 4.95
CA PHE A 257 2.69 -12.26 3.72
C PHE A 257 2.31 -13.74 3.76
N ALA A 258 1.82 -14.28 2.65
CA ALA A 258 1.58 -15.72 2.51
C ALA A 258 1.81 -16.19 1.06
N GLU A 259 1.88 -17.49 0.85
CA GLU A 259 2.04 -18.08 -0.50
C GLU A 259 0.73 -17.97 -1.31
N THR A 260 -0.42 -18.02 -0.63
CA THR A 260 -1.73 -18.00 -1.29
C THR A 260 -2.58 -16.83 -0.81
N SER A 261 -3.49 -16.37 -1.68
CA SER A 261 -4.46 -15.32 -1.33
C SER A 261 -5.37 -15.74 -0.18
N GLU A 262 -5.78 -17.01 -0.13
CA GLU A 262 -6.69 -17.54 0.89
C GLU A 262 -6.03 -17.53 2.27
N GLU A 263 -4.81 -18.07 2.38
CA GLU A 263 -4.05 -18.07 3.63
C GLU A 263 -3.77 -16.65 4.12
N CYS A 264 -3.33 -15.75 3.22
CA CYS A 264 -3.10 -14.34 3.52
C CYS A 264 -4.36 -13.67 4.09
N SER A 265 -5.49 -13.87 3.42
CA SER A 265 -6.78 -13.25 3.79
C SER A 265 -7.27 -13.75 5.13
N LYS A 266 -7.25 -15.07 5.35
CA LYS A 266 -7.70 -15.70 6.59
C LYS A 266 -6.95 -15.16 7.81
N ILE A 267 -5.62 -15.03 7.71
CA ILE A 267 -4.78 -14.52 8.79
C ILE A 267 -5.06 -13.04 9.06
N ALA A 268 -5.13 -12.22 8.02
CA ALA A 268 -5.39 -10.78 8.17
C ALA A 268 -6.78 -10.51 8.76
N GLU A 269 -7.78 -11.28 8.33
CA GLU A 269 -9.15 -11.25 8.86
C GLU A 269 -9.22 -11.67 10.32
N GLU A 270 -8.53 -12.74 10.71
CA GLU A 270 -8.47 -13.20 12.10
C GLU A 270 -7.94 -12.09 13.03
N ILE A 271 -6.90 -11.39 12.61
CA ILE A 271 -6.34 -10.24 13.33
C ILE A 271 -7.37 -9.10 13.39
N PHE A 272 -7.91 -8.69 12.24
CA PHE A 272 -8.83 -7.56 12.12
C PHE A 272 -10.13 -7.76 12.92
N TYR A 273 -10.74 -8.95 12.83
CA TYR A 273 -11.95 -9.28 13.58
C TYR A 273 -11.69 -9.50 15.07
N SER A 274 -10.47 -9.87 15.47
CA SER A 274 -10.08 -9.85 16.89
C SER A 274 -10.00 -8.42 17.43
N ILE A 275 -9.46 -7.49 16.66
CA ILE A 275 -9.47 -6.05 16.98
C ILE A 275 -10.91 -5.53 17.04
N GLN A 276 -11.76 -5.87 16.07
CA GLN A 276 -13.18 -5.49 16.08
C GLN A 276 -13.88 -5.98 17.35
N ARG A 277 -13.71 -7.27 17.71
CA ARG A 277 -14.30 -7.84 18.93
C ARG A 277 -13.84 -7.10 20.17
N MET A 278 -12.53 -6.80 20.28
CA MET A 278 -11.98 -6.02 21.39
C MET A 278 -12.62 -4.63 21.49
N LEU A 279 -12.85 -3.94 20.37
CA LEU A 279 -13.47 -2.61 20.35
C LEU A 279 -14.97 -2.67 20.67
N ASN A 280 -15.67 -3.68 20.13
CA ASN A 280 -17.10 -3.91 20.35
C ASN A 280 -17.47 -4.20 21.81
N LEU A 281 -16.53 -4.68 22.63
CA LEU A 281 -16.74 -4.84 24.07
C LEU A 281 -16.98 -3.49 24.80
N LYS A 282 -16.67 -2.35 24.15
CA LYS A 282 -16.76 -1.02 24.78
C LYS A 282 -17.64 -0.03 24.03
N LYS A 283 -17.71 -0.09 22.69
CA LYS A 283 -18.55 0.74 21.83
C LYS A 283 -18.93 0.00 20.56
N PHE A 284 -20.10 0.29 19.99
CA PHE A 284 -20.48 -0.27 18.70
C PHE A 284 -19.56 0.25 17.59
N VAL A 285 -18.98 -0.66 16.81
CA VAL A 285 -18.14 -0.33 15.66
C VAL A 285 -18.78 -0.93 14.41
N LYS A 286 -19.00 -0.09 13.41
CA LYS A 286 -19.59 -0.49 12.14
C LYS A 286 -18.52 -1.04 11.20
N LEU A 287 -18.70 -2.27 10.76
CA LEU A 287 -17.92 -2.85 9.66
C LEU A 287 -18.50 -2.39 8.33
N GLN A 288 -17.65 -1.96 7.41
CA GLN A 288 -18.05 -1.53 6.07
C GLN A 288 -17.02 -1.97 5.02
N GLN A 289 -17.50 -2.47 3.89
CA GLN A 289 -16.66 -2.67 2.71
C GLN A 289 -16.39 -1.33 2.02
N VAL A 290 -15.13 -1.09 1.68
CA VAL A 290 -14.70 0.16 1.03
C VAL A 290 -15.11 0.12 -0.45
N PRO A 291 -15.80 1.15 -0.96
CA PRO A 291 -16.19 1.18 -2.37
C PRO A 291 -14.96 1.39 -3.28
N PRO A 292 -14.98 0.90 -4.53
CA PRO A 292 -13.82 0.95 -5.42
C PRO A 292 -13.12 2.32 -5.59
N PRO A 293 -13.85 3.46 -5.66
CA PRO A 293 -13.21 4.78 -5.76
C PRO A 293 -12.39 5.19 -4.52
N GLU A 294 -12.64 4.58 -3.37
CA GLU A 294 -11.97 4.88 -2.09
C GLU A 294 -10.88 3.85 -1.74
N LEU A 295 -10.66 2.85 -2.60
CA LEU A 295 -9.56 1.92 -2.46
C LEU A 295 -8.23 2.60 -2.79
N LYS A 296 -7.22 2.35 -1.96
CA LYS A 296 -5.82 2.67 -2.30
C LYS A 296 -5.48 1.91 -3.59
N PHE A 297 -4.59 2.44 -4.42
CA PHE A 297 -4.34 1.86 -5.74
C PHE A 297 -3.75 0.45 -5.68
N TYR A 298 -3.06 0.07 -4.61
CA TYR A 298 -2.59 -1.29 -4.45
C TYR A 298 -3.65 -2.29 -3.97
N GLU A 299 -4.80 -1.83 -3.47
CA GLU A 299 -5.82 -2.70 -2.86
C GLU A 299 -6.73 -3.31 -3.92
N SER A 300 -6.96 -4.62 -3.88
CA SER A 300 -8.02 -5.27 -4.65
C SER A 300 -9.39 -5.16 -3.97
N GLN A 301 -9.40 -5.07 -2.65
CA GLN A 301 -10.56 -4.86 -1.78
C GLN A 301 -10.08 -4.34 -0.42
N ALA A 302 -10.98 -3.75 0.36
CA ALA A 302 -10.71 -3.36 1.73
C ALA A 302 -11.99 -3.34 2.58
N HIS A 303 -11.81 -3.54 3.88
CA HIS A 303 -12.83 -3.39 4.91
C HIS A 303 -12.36 -2.35 5.94
N VAL A 304 -13.29 -1.57 6.47
CA VAL A 304 -13.01 -0.57 7.50
C VAL A 304 -13.91 -0.77 8.69
N LEU A 305 -13.35 -0.43 9.85
CA LEU A 305 -14.09 -0.24 11.08
C LEU A 305 -14.30 1.25 11.27
N ASN A 306 -15.57 1.65 11.29
CA ASN A 306 -16.00 3.01 11.50
C ASN A 306 -16.72 3.15 12.84
N GLU A 307 -16.54 4.31 13.45
CA GLU A 307 -17.36 4.74 14.58
C GLU A 307 -18.72 5.25 14.10
N ASP A 308 -19.66 5.44 15.03
CA ASP A 308 -20.97 6.03 14.74
C ASP A 308 -20.87 7.43 14.12
N SER A 309 -19.79 8.17 14.43
CA SER A 309 -19.46 9.47 13.83
C SER A 309 -19.05 9.38 12.35
N GLY A 310 -18.86 8.18 11.83
CA GLY A 310 -18.33 7.93 10.48
C GLY A 310 -16.80 7.96 10.39
N ARG A 311 -16.09 8.19 11.51
CA ARG A 311 -14.63 8.19 11.52
C ARG A 311 -14.07 6.77 11.42
N GLN A 312 -13.15 6.56 10.49
CA GLN A 312 -12.39 5.31 10.35
C GLN A 312 -11.38 5.15 11.49
N ILE A 313 -11.39 3.99 12.15
CA ILE A 313 -10.46 3.63 13.24
C ILE A 313 -9.58 2.42 12.92
N ALA A 314 -10.00 1.56 11.99
CA ALA A 314 -9.15 0.50 11.47
C ALA A 314 -9.47 0.20 10.00
N ARG A 315 -8.48 -0.32 9.26
CA ARG A 315 -8.61 -0.74 7.87
C ARG A 315 -7.89 -2.06 7.65
N LEU A 316 -8.57 -2.98 6.99
CA LEU A 316 -8.02 -4.20 6.41
C LEU A 316 -7.97 -4.04 4.90
N GLY A 317 -6.78 -3.99 4.31
CA GLY A 317 -6.56 -3.85 2.87
C GLY A 317 -5.87 -5.07 2.29
N TYR A 318 -6.34 -5.57 1.15
CA TYR A 318 -5.78 -6.75 0.49
C TYR A 318 -5.08 -6.33 -0.79
N ALA A 319 -3.79 -6.67 -0.95
CA ALA A 319 -3.02 -6.31 -2.12
C ALA A 319 -2.81 -7.46 -3.11
N GLY A 320 -3.03 -8.71 -2.67
CA GLY A 320 -2.64 -9.88 -3.46
C GLY A 320 -1.15 -9.81 -3.80
N THR A 321 -0.78 -10.08 -5.05
CA THR A 321 0.62 -10.01 -5.52
C THR A 321 1.04 -8.62 -6.04
N TYR A 322 0.15 -7.63 -6.02
CA TYR A 322 0.41 -6.32 -6.66
C TYR A 322 1.67 -5.64 -6.12
N LEU A 323 1.81 -5.60 -4.80
CA LEU A 323 2.97 -4.94 -4.15
C LEU A 323 4.24 -5.78 -4.25
N SER A 324 4.11 -7.11 -4.18
CA SER A 324 5.26 -8.01 -4.31
C SER A 324 5.81 -8.05 -5.73
N GLU A 325 4.97 -7.93 -6.76
CA GLU A 325 5.41 -7.73 -8.15
C GLU A 325 6.17 -6.41 -8.31
N ARG A 326 5.68 -5.33 -7.69
CA ARG A 326 6.30 -4.00 -7.77
C ARG A 326 7.58 -3.87 -6.96
N CYS A 327 7.71 -4.61 -5.86
CA CYS A 327 8.89 -4.58 -4.97
C CYS A 327 9.82 -5.80 -5.16
N HIS A 328 9.50 -6.69 -6.09
CA HIS A 328 10.20 -7.95 -6.34
C HIS A 328 10.33 -8.85 -5.09
N ILE A 329 9.23 -9.05 -4.37
CA ILE A 329 9.18 -9.88 -3.15
C ILE A 329 8.69 -11.27 -3.52
N THR A 330 9.58 -12.26 -3.47
CA THR A 330 9.34 -13.58 -4.05
C THR A 330 9.53 -14.70 -3.02
N TYR A 331 9.12 -15.91 -3.38
CA TYR A 331 9.42 -17.11 -2.60
C TYR A 331 9.84 -18.28 -3.50
N GLU A 332 10.65 -19.17 -2.95
CA GLU A 332 11.06 -20.40 -3.61
C GLU A 332 10.01 -21.49 -3.46
N THR A 333 9.81 -22.25 -4.54
CA THR A 333 9.00 -23.46 -4.52
C THR A 333 9.91 -24.67 -4.53
N ASP A 334 9.55 -25.73 -3.79
CA ASP A 334 10.31 -27.00 -3.73
C ASP A 334 10.53 -27.65 -5.11
N PHE A 335 9.69 -27.31 -6.09
CA PHE A 335 9.86 -27.75 -7.47
C PHE A 335 10.89 -26.85 -8.15
N LYS A 336 12.04 -27.42 -8.51
CA LYS A 336 12.98 -26.81 -9.47
C LYS A 336 12.30 -26.73 -10.83
N ILE A 337 11.55 -25.67 -11.07
CA ILE A 337 10.98 -25.42 -12.38
C ILE A 337 12.03 -24.70 -13.22
N SER A 338 12.07 -25.02 -14.52
CA SER A 338 13.05 -24.54 -15.49
C SER A 338 13.20 -23.00 -15.47
N SER A 339 14.35 -22.52 -15.94
CA SER A 339 14.78 -21.11 -15.95
C SER A 339 13.91 -20.13 -16.75
N SER A 340 12.69 -20.52 -17.14
CA SER A 340 11.77 -19.77 -17.99
C SER A 340 10.43 -19.42 -17.32
N GLN A 341 10.22 -19.71 -16.03
CA GLN A 341 8.97 -19.37 -15.35
C GLN A 341 9.00 -18.03 -14.63
N THR A 342 7.84 -17.36 -14.62
CA THR A 342 7.52 -16.19 -13.81
C THR A 342 7.87 -16.44 -12.34
N PRO A 343 8.52 -15.50 -11.64
CA PRO A 343 8.77 -15.65 -10.21
C PRO A 343 7.47 -15.85 -9.42
N ASN A 344 7.52 -16.63 -8.35
CA ASN A 344 6.39 -16.74 -7.42
C ASN A 344 6.42 -15.52 -6.48
N PHE A 345 5.36 -14.73 -6.50
CA PHE A 345 5.24 -13.52 -5.70
C PHE A 345 4.38 -13.78 -4.47
N VAL A 346 4.78 -13.23 -3.32
CA VAL A 346 4.00 -13.38 -2.08
C VAL A 346 2.70 -12.60 -2.16
N HIS A 347 1.62 -13.12 -1.57
CA HIS A 347 0.40 -12.36 -1.34
C HIS A 347 0.57 -11.47 -0.11
N ALA A 348 0.09 -10.23 -0.18
CA ALA A 348 0.18 -9.26 0.91
C ALA A 348 -1.19 -8.73 1.35
N ALA A 349 -1.36 -8.57 2.66
CA ALA A 349 -2.49 -7.88 3.27
C ALA A 349 -2.01 -7.00 4.45
N PHE A 350 -2.73 -5.90 4.70
CA PHE A 350 -2.41 -4.91 5.72
C PHE A 350 -3.59 -4.72 6.67
N VAL A 351 -3.30 -4.64 7.96
CA VAL A 351 -4.23 -4.15 8.96
C VAL A 351 -3.63 -2.90 9.60
N GLU A 352 -4.29 -1.76 9.41
CA GLU A 352 -3.95 -0.47 9.99
C GLU A 352 -4.96 -0.15 11.10
N VAL A 353 -4.47 0.26 12.28
CA VAL A 353 -5.28 0.66 13.43
C VAL A 353 -4.87 2.06 13.87
N ASP A 354 -5.79 3.02 13.83
CA ASP A 354 -5.57 4.41 14.25
C ASP A 354 -5.81 4.54 15.76
N LEU A 355 -4.75 4.39 16.54
CA LEU A 355 -4.80 4.42 18.00
C LEU A 355 -5.17 5.81 18.52
N SER A 356 -4.73 6.86 17.83
CA SER A 356 -5.10 8.24 18.14
C SER A 356 -6.60 8.48 17.95
N ALA A 357 -7.19 7.96 16.86
CA ALA A 357 -8.62 8.04 16.63
C ALA A 357 -9.41 7.29 17.70
N ILE A 358 -9.02 6.05 18.02
CA ILE A 358 -9.69 5.28 19.08
C ILE A 358 -9.61 6.02 20.40
N ALA A 359 -8.44 6.57 20.76
CA ALA A 359 -8.25 7.23 22.04
C ALA A 359 -9.01 8.56 22.18
N GLN A 360 -9.16 9.35 21.11
CA GLN A 360 -9.99 10.57 21.16
C GLN A 360 -11.44 10.30 21.51
N ASN A 361 -11.91 9.06 21.33
CA ASN A 361 -13.27 8.67 21.61
C ASN A 361 -13.51 8.17 23.03
N TYR A 362 -12.46 7.94 23.84
CA TYR A 362 -12.64 7.63 25.28
C TYR A 362 -12.03 8.69 26.21
N SER A 363 -11.49 9.78 25.66
CA SER A 363 -11.16 11.02 26.39
C SER A 363 -12.34 11.98 26.39
#